data_AF-A0A5E4T299-F1
#
_entry.id   AF-A0A5E4T299-F1
#
_cell.length_a   1.000
_cell.length_b   1.000
_cell.length_c   1.000
_cell.angle_alpha   90.00
_cell.angle_beta   90.00
_cell.angle_gamma   90.00
#
_symmetry.space_group_name_H-M   'P 1'
#
loop_
_entity.id
_entity.type
_entity.pdbx_description
1 polymer ?
#
loop_
_entity_poly.entity_id
_entity_poly.type
_entity_poly.pdbx_seq_one_letter_code
_entity_poly.pdbx_strand_id
1 'polypeptide(L)'
;MSKVQSAMRDTRSRHETPVPQMELDLFGNPAAEANGVATDVPGPSVTQSPSASDTSTRHEPTAAAPGPRRLPAAGERVIVLDGHAIYYRFKRSSRRTIGFMIDESGLAVTAPRWVTLADVEAAVVEKKRWIFNKIAEFRDRAARRVIPRVIWADATTLPFLGHTLTIRLGASARAAQYDIHTHTLWLDLPPQAAPEQMRDRVQGWLQQEARKLFTTRLEVYGERLGVRHSALGLSSATTRWGSCSADGRIRLNWRLIHFPLGVIDYVVAHELAHLKEMNHGPRFWQAVASIFPEFESARDTLKSHAPEWLPEF
;
A
#
# COMPACT_ATOMS: atom_id res chain seq x y z
N MET A 1 34.05 52.00 -30.96
CA MET A 1 34.35 50.90 -31.90
C MET A 1 35.46 50.06 -31.32
N SER A 2 35.17 48.87 -30.79
CA SER A 2 35.93 47.64 -31.08
C SER A 2 35.39 46.50 -30.22
N LYS A 3 34.97 45.43 -30.90
CA LYS A 3 34.51 44.16 -30.35
C LYS A 3 35.71 43.31 -29.96
N VAL A 4 35.60 42.54 -28.89
CA VAL A 4 36.38 41.29 -28.74
C VAL A 4 35.41 40.17 -28.40
N GLN A 5 35.22 39.27 -29.36
CA GLN A 5 34.60 37.96 -29.22
C GLN A 5 35.59 37.00 -28.54
N SER A 6 35.10 36.13 -27.67
CA SER A 6 35.77 34.86 -27.34
C SER A 6 34.73 33.74 -27.31
N ALA A 7 35.09 32.63 -27.93
CA ALA A 7 34.22 31.51 -28.29
C ALA A 7 34.29 30.36 -27.26
N MET A 8 33.15 29.69 -27.12
CA MET A 8 32.93 28.24 -26.92
C MET A 8 33.88 27.48 -26.00
N ARG A 9 33.34 27.02 -24.85
CA ARG A 9 33.45 25.61 -24.45
C ARG A 9 32.10 25.09 -23.96
N ASP A 10 31.62 24.12 -24.72
CA ASP A 10 30.45 23.29 -24.50
C ASP A 10 30.89 22.10 -23.62
N THR A 11 30.32 21.99 -22.42
CA THR A 11 30.43 20.78 -21.59
C THR A 11 29.04 20.30 -21.21
N ARG A 12 28.58 19.35 -22.01
CA ARG A 12 27.49 18.39 -21.82
C ARG A 12 27.06 18.22 -20.35
N SER A 13 25.85 18.69 -20.07
CA SER A 13 25.04 18.32 -18.91
C SER A 13 24.79 16.81 -18.93
N ARG A 14 25.33 16.09 -17.95
CA ARG A 14 24.98 14.67 -17.72
C ARG A 14 23.56 14.63 -17.18
N HIS A 15 22.65 14.06 -17.96
CA HIS A 15 21.34 13.64 -17.49
C HIS A 15 21.50 12.63 -16.36
N GLU A 16 21.16 13.06 -15.15
CA GLU A 16 21.01 12.23 -13.97
C GLU A 16 19.72 11.40 -14.14
N THR A 17 19.88 10.10 -14.36
CA THR A 17 18.76 9.16 -14.45
C THR A 17 18.13 9.04 -13.05
N PRO A 18 16.83 9.26 -12.88
CA PRO A 18 16.19 9.08 -11.57
C PRO A 18 16.21 7.59 -11.21
N VAL A 19 16.90 7.27 -10.11
CA VAL A 19 16.98 5.92 -9.53
C VAL A 19 15.65 5.61 -8.82
N PRO A 20 15.08 4.41 -8.97
CA PRO A 20 13.74 4.12 -8.47
C PRO A 20 13.72 4.01 -6.94
N GLN A 21 12.80 4.75 -6.33
CA GLN A 21 12.37 4.67 -4.94
C GLN A 21 11.48 3.41 -4.80
N MET A 22 11.77 2.47 -3.89
CA MET A 22 10.98 1.24 -3.73
C MET A 22 10.51 1.04 -2.30
N GLU A 23 9.26 0.59 -2.19
CA GLU A 23 8.30 0.98 -1.17
C GLU A 23 7.90 -0.24 -0.33
N LEU A 24 7.59 -0.01 0.96
CA LEU A 24 6.86 -0.99 1.74
C LEU A 24 5.37 -0.86 1.39
N ASP A 25 5.00 -1.50 0.29
CA ASP A 25 3.61 -1.57 -0.17
C ASP A 25 2.76 -2.30 0.85
N LEU A 26 1.58 -1.72 1.12
CA LEU A 26 0.57 -2.25 2.05
C LEU A 26 0.11 -3.68 1.71
N PHE A 27 0.30 -4.08 0.46
CA PHE A 27 -0.03 -5.39 -0.07
C PHE A 27 1.28 -5.96 -0.58
N GLY A 28 1.91 -6.84 0.20
CA GLY A 28 3.20 -7.43 -0.13
C GLY A 28 3.34 -7.73 -1.62
N ASN A 29 4.37 -7.16 -2.23
CA ASN A 29 4.65 -7.31 -3.66
C ASN A 29 4.76 -8.81 -4.00
N PRO A 30 3.81 -9.41 -4.75
CA PRO A 30 3.87 -10.84 -5.07
C PRO A 30 4.87 -11.14 -6.20
N ALA A 31 5.58 -10.14 -6.73
CA ALA A 31 6.53 -10.31 -7.83
C ALA A 31 7.90 -10.90 -7.39
N ALA A 32 8.14 -11.12 -6.10
CA ALA A 32 9.41 -11.67 -5.61
C ALA A 32 9.41 -13.22 -5.45
N GLU A 33 8.29 -13.91 -5.71
CA GLU A 33 8.15 -15.36 -5.49
C GLU A 33 7.82 -16.17 -6.75
N ALA A 34 8.31 -15.75 -7.91
CA ALA A 34 8.25 -16.60 -9.12
C ALA A 34 9.62 -16.66 -9.80
N ASN A 35 10.47 -17.57 -9.31
CA ASN A 35 11.63 -18.03 -10.07
C ASN A 35 11.16 -18.83 -11.30
N GLY A 36 11.48 -18.27 -12.47
CA GLY A 36 11.93 -18.96 -13.67
C GLY A 36 11.13 -20.14 -14.21
N VAL A 37 10.34 -19.89 -15.25
CA VAL A 37 10.42 -20.63 -16.52
C VAL A 37 10.09 -19.66 -17.64
N ALA A 38 11.06 -19.40 -18.53
CA ALA A 38 10.80 -18.75 -19.80
C ALA A 38 10.19 -19.78 -20.75
N THR A 39 8.98 -19.55 -21.23
CA THR A 39 8.40 -20.29 -22.36
C THR A 39 8.20 -19.35 -23.52
N ASP A 40 9.10 -19.50 -24.49
CA ASP A 40 9.03 -19.01 -25.85
C ASP A 40 7.80 -19.63 -26.55
N VAL A 41 7.00 -18.83 -27.25
CA VAL A 41 5.82 -19.31 -28.00
C VAL A 41 5.98 -18.91 -29.47
N PRO A 42 6.12 -19.88 -30.40
CA PRO A 42 6.00 -19.61 -31.82
C PRO A 42 4.51 -19.56 -32.23
N GLY A 43 4.18 -18.63 -33.13
CA GLY A 43 2.82 -18.43 -33.63
C GLY A 43 2.32 -19.57 -34.54
N PRO A 44 1.01 -19.80 -34.64
CA PRO A 44 0.47 -20.79 -35.57
C PRO A 44 -0.01 -20.16 -36.89
N SER A 45 0.40 -20.82 -37.97
CA SER A 45 -0.07 -20.66 -39.34
C SER A 45 -1.48 -21.23 -39.52
N VAL A 46 -2.20 -20.61 -40.45
CA VAL A 46 -3.55 -20.92 -40.92
C VAL A 46 -3.54 -22.16 -41.83
N THR A 47 -4.44 -23.12 -41.64
CA THR A 47 -4.94 -23.98 -42.73
C THR A 47 -6.36 -24.48 -42.46
N GLN A 48 -7.08 -24.70 -43.56
CA GLN A 48 -8.52 -24.66 -43.78
C GLN A 48 -9.29 -25.95 -43.41
N SER A 49 -10.61 -25.79 -43.28
CA SER A 49 -11.66 -26.82 -43.23
C SER A 49 -11.70 -27.73 -44.49
N PRO A 50 -12.46 -28.85 -44.43
CA PRO A 50 -13.82 -28.79 -45.01
C PRO A 50 -14.92 -29.58 -44.24
N SER A 51 -16.16 -29.17 -44.56
CA SER A 51 -17.48 -29.85 -44.61
C SER A 51 -17.58 -31.34 -44.29
N ALA A 52 -18.72 -31.92 -43.92
CA ALA A 52 -20.06 -31.54 -43.44
C ALA A 52 -20.76 -32.90 -43.23
N SER A 53 -21.62 -33.06 -42.21
CA SER A 53 -22.79 -33.95 -42.30
C SER A 53 -23.72 -33.76 -41.11
N ASP A 54 -24.98 -33.78 -41.50
CA ASP A 54 -26.22 -33.46 -40.83
C ASP A 54 -26.64 -34.54 -39.81
N THR A 55 -27.06 -34.16 -38.61
CA THR A 55 -28.09 -34.90 -37.86
C THR A 55 -28.78 -33.97 -36.85
N SER A 56 -29.98 -33.55 -37.23
CA SER A 56 -30.97 -32.89 -36.38
C SER A 56 -31.32 -33.74 -35.15
N THR A 57 -30.97 -33.26 -33.96
CA THR A 57 -31.60 -33.68 -32.70
C THR A 57 -32.01 -32.44 -31.92
N ARG A 58 -33.33 -32.38 -31.67
CA ARG A 58 -34.06 -31.31 -31.01
C ARG A 58 -33.66 -31.27 -29.53
N HIS A 59 -32.79 -30.34 -29.13
CA HIS A 59 -32.47 -30.07 -27.74
C HIS A 59 -33.43 -29.03 -27.14
N GLU A 60 -34.06 -29.40 -26.03
CA GLU A 60 -34.78 -28.52 -25.11
C GLU A 60 -33.89 -27.33 -24.68
N PRO A 61 -34.47 -26.14 -24.42
CA PRO A 61 -33.70 -24.98 -23.99
C PRO A 61 -33.19 -25.18 -22.56
N THR A 62 -31.94 -25.65 -22.44
CA THR A 62 -31.17 -25.61 -21.21
C THR A 62 -31.05 -24.16 -20.75
N ALA A 63 -31.43 -23.90 -19.50
CA ALA A 63 -31.40 -22.60 -18.85
C ALA A 63 -30.07 -21.86 -19.09
N ALA A 64 -30.16 -20.66 -19.66
CA ALA A 64 -29.04 -19.81 -19.99
C ALA A 64 -28.14 -19.56 -18.76
N ALA A 65 -26.83 -19.77 -18.93
CA ALA A 65 -25.80 -19.37 -17.98
C ALA A 65 -25.94 -17.86 -17.66
N PRO A 66 -25.60 -17.40 -16.44
CA PRO A 66 -25.80 -16.02 -16.04
C PRO A 66 -24.85 -15.11 -16.83
N GLY A 67 -25.36 -14.53 -17.92
CA GLY A 67 -24.70 -13.46 -18.64
C GLY A 67 -24.49 -12.22 -17.76
N PRO A 68 -23.68 -11.25 -18.21
CA PRO A 68 -23.41 -10.02 -17.47
C PRO A 68 -24.71 -9.30 -17.12
N ARG A 69 -24.97 -9.14 -15.80
CA ARG A 69 -26.19 -8.53 -15.23
C ARG A 69 -26.37 -7.04 -15.55
N ARG A 70 -25.33 -6.39 -16.09
CA ARG A 70 -25.27 -4.95 -16.42
C ARG A 70 -24.34 -4.74 -17.62
N LEU A 71 -24.60 -3.74 -18.47
CA LEU A 71 -23.62 -3.31 -19.48
C LEU A 71 -22.46 -2.54 -18.81
N PRO A 72 -21.21 -2.64 -19.32
CA PRO A 72 -20.09 -1.88 -18.78
C PRO A 72 -20.32 -0.37 -18.93
N ALA A 73 -19.97 0.41 -17.91
CA ALA A 73 -20.01 1.88 -17.99
C ALA A 73 -18.92 2.41 -18.95
N ALA A 74 -18.97 3.71 -19.27
CA ALA A 74 -17.93 4.36 -20.07
C ALA A 74 -16.53 4.16 -19.44
N GLY A 75 -15.61 3.54 -20.19
CA GLY A 75 -14.26 3.21 -19.70
C GLY A 75 -14.13 1.91 -18.91
N GLU A 76 -15.23 1.18 -18.71
CA GLU A 76 -15.24 -0.18 -18.19
C GLU A 76 -15.27 -1.20 -19.33
N ARG A 77 -14.79 -2.40 -19.03
CA ARG A 77 -14.92 -3.60 -19.85
C ARG A 77 -15.44 -4.73 -18.98
N VAL A 78 -15.96 -5.77 -19.62
CA VAL A 78 -16.45 -6.95 -18.92
C VAL A 78 -15.82 -8.20 -19.54
N ILE A 79 -15.41 -9.13 -18.69
CA ILE A 79 -14.94 -10.45 -19.07
C ILE A 79 -15.67 -11.49 -18.22
N VAL A 80 -16.00 -12.64 -18.81
CA VAL A 80 -16.64 -13.74 -18.07
C VAL A 80 -15.56 -14.74 -17.68
N LEU A 81 -15.35 -14.91 -16.38
CA LEU A 81 -14.40 -15.87 -15.81
C LEU A 81 -15.18 -16.90 -14.99
N ASP A 82 -15.06 -18.19 -15.35
CA ASP A 82 -15.73 -19.30 -14.65
C ASP A 82 -17.24 -19.05 -14.40
N GLY A 83 -17.92 -18.44 -15.37
CA GLY A 83 -19.36 -18.09 -15.28
C GLY A 83 -19.67 -16.80 -14.52
N HIS A 84 -18.66 -16.07 -14.03
CA HIS A 84 -18.82 -14.78 -13.36
C HIS A 84 -18.41 -13.62 -14.26
N ALA A 85 -19.33 -12.67 -14.46
CA ALA A 85 -19.01 -11.41 -15.14
C ALA A 85 -18.16 -10.51 -14.22
N ILE A 86 -16.90 -10.28 -14.60
CA ILE A 86 -15.97 -9.38 -13.95
C ILE A 86 -15.88 -8.10 -14.76
N TYR A 87 -16.34 -7.00 -14.15
CA TYR A 87 -16.19 -5.66 -14.70
C TYR A 87 -14.84 -5.09 -14.28
N TYR A 88 -14.15 -4.46 -15.22
CA TYR A 88 -12.90 -3.80 -14.94
C TYR A 88 -12.75 -2.47 -15.67
N ARG A 89 -12.24 -1.47 -14.95
CA ARG A 89 -11.83 -0.20 -15.54
C ARG A 89 -10.52 -0.41 -16.29
N PHE A 90 -10.45 0.01 -17.54
CA PHE A 90 -9.27 -0.18 -18.36
C PHE A 90 -8.64 1.16 -18.75
N LYS A 91 -7.33 1.30 -18.46
CA LYS A 91 -6.56 2.50 -18.85
C LYS A 91 -5.24 2.12 -19.51
N ARG A 92 -4.80 2.93 -20.46
CA ARG A 92 -3.46 2.86 -21.06
C ARG A 92 -2.50 3.83 -20.37
N SER A 93 -1.24 3.45 -20.19
CA SER A 93 -0.21 4.31 -19.59
C SER A 93 1.18 4.02 -20.16
N SER A 94 2.19 4.79 -19.71
CA SER A 94 3.61 4.61 -20.04
C SER A 94 4.29 3.49 -19.25
N ARG A 95 3.53 2.63 -18.56
CA ARG A 95 4.11 1.52 -17.78
C ARG A 95 4.78 0.49 -18.69
N ARG A 96 5.70 -0.28 -18.11
CA ARG A 96 6.41 -1.37 -18.78
C ARG A 96 5.65 -2.71 -18.73
N THR A 97 4.74 -2.88 -17.77
CA THR A 97 3.99 -4.12 -17.53
C THR A 97 2.49 -3.85 -17.34
N ILE A 98 1.67 -4.90 -17.50
CA ILE A 98 0.23 -4.88 -17.16
C ILE A 98 0.11 -4.90 -15.63
N GLY A 99 -0.66 -3.96 -15.09
CA GLY A 99 -0.89 -3.84 -13.65
C GLY A 99 -2.36 -4.03 -13.30
N PHE A 100 -2.61 -4.74 -12.21
CA PHE A 100 -3.92 -5.05 -11.66
C PHE A 100 -4.07 -4.42 -10.27
N MET A 101 -5.22 -3.80 -10.02
CA MET A 101 -5.56 -3.21 -8.73
C MET A 101 -7.04 -3.51 -8.45
N ILE A 102 -7.38 -3.86 -7.21
CA ILE A 102 -8.78 -4.00 -6.79
C ILE A 102 -9.00 -3.01 -5.65
N ASP A 103 -9.91 -2.06 -5.86
CA ASP A 103 -10.31 -1.02 -4.90
C ASP A 103 -11.83 -1.02 -4.68
N GLU A 104 -12.35 0.00 -3.99
CA GLU A 104 -13.80 0.19 -3.75
C GLU A 104 -14.63 0.25 -5.04
N SER A 105 -14.03 0.70 -6.14
CA SER A 105 -14.66 0.78 -7.46
C SER A 105 -14.45 -0.49 -8.30
N GLY A 106 -13.87 -1.54 -7.72
CA GLY A 106 -13.66 -2.84 -8.37
C GLY A 106 -12.28 -3.01 -9.02
N LEU A 107 -12.20 -3.91 -10.01
CA LEU A 107 -10.94 -4.22 -10.70
C LEU A 107 -10.55 -3.07 -11.64
N ALA A 108 -9.33 -2.58 -11.50
CA ALA A 108 -8.69 -1.66 -12.43
C ALA A 108 -7.49 -2.34 -13.08
N VAL A 109 -7.49 -2.37 -14.41
CA VAL A 109 -6.40 -2.91 -15.22
C VAL A 109 -5.77 -1.76 -15.98
N THR A 110 -4.46 -1.62 -15.90
CA THR A 110 -3.77 -0.67 -16.77
C THR A 110 -2.57 -1.30 -17.48
N ALA A 111 -2.43 -0.97 -18.76
CA ALA A 111 -1.50 -1.63 -19.65
C ALA A 111 -0.63 -0.62 -20.42
N PRO A 112 0.60 -1.01 -20.81
CA PRO A 112 1.43 -0.25 -21.73
C PRO A 112 0.69 0.02 -23.05
N ARG A 113 1.07 1.06 -23.78
CA ARG A 113 0.44 1.39 -25.07
C ARG A 113 0.62 0.31 -26.15
N TRP A 114 1.67 -0.50 -26.06
CA TRP A 114 2.05 -1.51 -27.07
C TRP A 114 1.40 -2.88 -26.87
N VAL A 115 0.87 -3.18 -25.68
CA VAL A 115 0.23 -4.47 -25.37
C VAL A 115 -1.15 -4.57 -26.04
N THR A 116 -1.55 -5.68 -26.64
CA THR A 116 -2.89 -5.73 -27.26
C THR A 116 -4.00 -5.88 -26.20
N LEU A 117 -5.25 -5.62 -26.56
CA LEU A 117 -6.36 -5.90 -25.64
C LEU A 117 -6.48 -7.40 -25.35
N ALA A 118 -6.22 -8.25 -26.36
CA ALA A 118 -6.24 -9.71 -26.20
C ALA A 118 -5.21 -10.17 -25.17
N ASP A 119 -4.00 -9.60 -25.17
CA ASP A 119 -2.98 -9.90 -24.16
C ASP A 119 -3.39 -9.44 -22.76
N VAL A 120 -4.10 -8.32 -22.67
CA VAL A 120 -4.66 -7.84 -21.39
C VAL A 120 -5.72 -8.82 -20.87
N GLU A 121 -6.63 -9.25 -21.73
CA GLU A 121 -7.66 -10.23 -21.36
C GLU A 121 -7.05 -11.58 -21.01
N ALA A 122 -6.03 -12.04 -21.73
CA ALA A 122 -5.26 -13.24 -21.39
C ALA A 122 -4.60 -13.14 -20.01
N ALA A 123 -3.99 -11.99 -19.70
CA ALA A 123 -3.41 -11.75 -18.38
C ALA A 123 -4.48 -11.67 -17.27
N VAL A 124 -5.68 -11.17 -17.56
CA VAL A 124 -6.83 -11.19 -16.63
C VAL A 124 -7.26 -12.64 -16.35
N VAL A 125 -7.34 -13.48 -17.39
CA VAL A 125 -7.67 -14.92 -17.26
C VAL A 125 -6.59 -15.65 -16.46
N GLU A 126 -5.31 -15.42 -16.74
CA GLU A 126 -4.19 -16.00 -15.99
C GLU A 126 -4.25 -15.63 -14.50
N LYS A 127 -4.58 -14.37 -14.19
CA LYS A 127 -4.71 -13.88 -12.82
C LYS A 127 -6.07 -14.17 -12.18
N LYS A 128 -6.95 -14.99 -12.79
CA LYS A 128 -8.32 -15.24 -12.29
C LYS A 128 -8.36 -15.61 -10.81
N ARG A 129 -7.48 -16.51 -10.36
CA ARG A 129 -7.43 -16.98 -8.97
C ARG A 129 -7.08 -15.84 -8.01
N TRP A 130 -6.12 -15.00 -8.40
CA TRP A 130 -5.75 -13.82 -7.63
C TRP A 130 -6.88 -12.79 -7.60
N ILE A 131 -7.56 -12.55 -8.73
CA ILE A 131 -8.69 -11.62 -8.83
C ILE A 131 -9.83 -12.05 -7.91
N PHE A 132 -10.24 -13.33 -7.97
CA PHE A 132 -11.32 -13.85 -7.13
C PHE A 132 -10.95 -13.79 -5.64
N ASN A 133 -9.73 -14.20 -5.27
CA ASN A 133 -9.27 -14.11 -3.89
C ASN A 133 -9.26 -12.67 -3.39
N LYS A 134 -8.77 -11.72 -4.20
CA LYS A 134 -8.73 -10.30 -3.80
C LYS A 134 -10.12 -9.67 -3.73
N ILE A 135 -11.05 -10.04 -4.60
CA ILE A 135 -12.44 -9.60 -4.52
C ILE A 135 -13.11 -10.16 -3.25
N ALA A 136 -12.88 -11.44 -2.92
CA ALA A 136 -13.39 -12.05 -1.70
C ALA A 136 -12.79 -11.38 -0.45
N GLU A 137 -11.47 -11.23 -0.39
CA GLU A 137 -10.77 -10.50 0.67
C GLU A 137 -11.26 -9.06 0.80
N PHE A 138 -11.57 -8.39 -0.31
CA PHE A 138 -12.09 -7.03 -0.29
C PHE A 138 -13.53 -6.98 0.22
N ARG A 139 -14.38 -7.94 -0.19
CA ARG A 139 -15.77 -8.06 0.29
C ARG A 139 -15.83 -8.42 1.77
N ASP A 140 -14.97 -9.34 2.23
CA ASP A 140 -14.87 -9.72 3.64
C ASP A 140 -14.32 -8.56 4.49
N ARG A 141 -13.35 -7.81 3.98
CA ARG A 141 -12.89 -6.55 4.61
C ARG A 141 -14.00 -5.50 4.64
N ALA A 142 -14.78 -5.35 3.57
CA ALA A 142 -15.88 -4.41 3.50
C ALA A 142 -17.04 -4.79 4.44
N ALA A 143 -17.33 -6.07 4.60
CA ALA A 143 -18.35 -6.58 5.52
C ALA A 143 -17.93 -6.44 7.00
N ARG A 144 -16.62 -6.44 7.28
CA ARG A 144 -16.06 -6.14 8.62
C ARG A 144 -15.96 -4.63 8.91
N ARG A 145 -16.33 -3.74 7.98
CA ARG A 145 -16.35 -2.29 8.19
C ARG A 145 -17.52 -1.88 9.09
N VAL A 146 -17.28 -1.88 10.39
CA VAL A 146 -17.89 -0.91 11.30
C VAL A 146 -16.74 -0.22 12.01
N ILE A 147 -16.15 0.79 11.36
CA ILE A 147 -15.27 1.74 12.05
C ILE A 147 -16.20 2.84 12.56
N PRO A 148 -16.43 2.95 13.88
CA PRO A 148 -17.12 4.12 14.40
C PRO A 148 -16.23 5.32 14.11
N ARG A 149 -16.75 6.32 13.37
CA ARG A 149 -16.10 7.64 13.32
C ARG A 149 -15.85 8.07 14.76
N VAL A 150 -14.61 8.50 15.07
CA VAL A 150 -14.30 8.96 16.42
C VAL A 150 -15.18 10.15 16.75
N ILE A 151 -15.99 10.01 17.79
CA ILE A 151 -16.75 11.12 18.35
C ILE A 151 -15.80 11.84 19.29
N TRP A 152 -15.42 13.07 18.93
CA TRP A 152 -14.49 13.91 19.69
C TRP A 152 -15.23 14.62 20.83
N ALA A 153 -15.06 14.12 22.04
CA ALA A 153 -15.64 14.63 23.28
C ALA A 153 -14.74 14.25 24.47
N ASP A 154 -15.01 14.81 25.65
CA ASP A 154 -14.35 14.32 26.86
C ASP A 154 -14.60 12.81 27.01
N ALA A 155 -13.57 12.07 27.40
CA ALA A 155 -13.58 10.61 27.47
C ALA A 155 -13.58 9.82 26.16
N THR A 156 -13.35 10.46 25.01
CA THR A 156 -13.00 9.75 23.77
C THR A 156 -11.82 8.80 24.00
N THR A 157 -11.88 7.62 23.40
CA THR A 157 -10.80 6.64 23.44
C THR A 157 -10.24 6.38 22.05
N LEU A 158 -8.95 6.05 21.98
CA LEU A 158 -8.27 5.68 20.74
C LEU A 158 -7.13 4.67 20.99
N PRO A 159 -6.81 3.80 20.03
CA PRO A 159 -5.65 2.90 20.16
C PRO A 159 -4.34 3.68 20.23
N PHE A 160 -3.43 3.31 21.12
CA PHE A 160 -2.12 3.93 21.27
C PHE A 160 -1.13 2.90 21.82
N LEU A 161 -0.10 2.57 21.04
CA LEU A 161 0.97 1.65 21.43
C LEU A 161 0.49 0.28 21.93
N GLY A 162 -0.64 -0.22 21.41
CA GLY A 162 -1.26 -1.48 21.84
C GLY A 162 -2.19 -1.37 23.05
N HIS A 163 -2.37 -0.16 23.58
CA HIS A 163 -3.28 0.14 24.68
C HIS A 163 -4.44 1.02 24.22
N THR A 164 -5.46 1.18 25.06
CA THR A 164 -6.54 2.14 24.86
C THR A 164 -6.18 3.45 25.55
N LEU A 165 -5.88 4.49 24.78
CA LEU A 165 -5.66 5.84 25.29
C LEU A 165 -7.00 6.51 25.55
N THR A 166 -7.16 7.07 26.74
CA THR A 166 -8.32 7.85 27.14
C THR A 166 -7.99 9.34 27.08
N ILE A 167 -8.78 10.14 26.36
CA ILE A 167 -8.59 11.58 26.29
C ILE A 167 -9.44 12.27 27.36
N ARG A 168 -8.83 13.22 28.08
CA ARG A 168 -9.49 14.07 29.08
C ARG A 168 -9.17 15.54 28.84
N LEU A 169 -10.11 16.42 29.15
CA LEU A 169 -9.95 17.87 29.10
C LEU A 169 -9.60 18.44 30.49
N GLY A 170 -9.11 19.68 30.53
CA GLY A 170 -8.84 20.40 31.78
C GLY A 170 -7.49 20.12 32.42
N ALA A 171 -6.44 19.87 31.64
CA ALA A 171 -5.08 19.78 32.19
C ALA A 171 -4.71 21.08 32.92
N SER A 172 -4.17 20.97 34.13
CA SER A 172 -3.78 22.14 34.94
C SER A 172 -2.52 22.86 34.42
N ALA A 173 -1.79 22.27 33.47
CA ALA A 173 -0.58 22.85 32.89
C ALA A 173 -0.83 23.36 31.47
N ARG A 174 0.03 24.29 31.01
CA ARG A 174 0.02 24.86 29.65
C ARG A 174 0.40 23.88 28.52
N ALA A 175 0.37 22.58 28.78
CA ALA A 175 0.78 21.53 27.87
C ALA A 175 0.03 20.22 28.16
N ALA A 176 -0.11 19.39 27.13
CA ALA A 176 -0.74 18.08 27.28
C ALA A 176 0.11 17.16 28.20
N GLN A 177 -0.55 16.42 29.08
CA GLN A 177 0.08 15.53 30.05
C GLN A 177 -0.39 14.09 29.80
N TYR A 178 0.55 13.18 29.60
CA TYR A 178 0.27 11.76 29.41
C TYR A 178 0.71 10.98 30.64
N ASP A 179 -0.23 10.24 31.23
CA ASP A 179 0.03 9.27 32.29
C ASP A 179 0.11 7.86 31.69
N ILE A 180 1.31 7.27 31.79
CA ILE A 180 1.62 5.94 31.26
C ILE A 180 0.92 4.80 32.02
N HIS A 181 0.60 4.99 33.31
CA HIS A 181 -0.02 3.94 34.12
C HIS A 181 -1.51 3.84 33.88
N THR A 182 -2.17 4.99 33.69
CA THR A 182 -3.61 5.06 33.43
C THR A 182 -3.97 5.15 31.95
N HIS A 183 -2.96 5.27 31.07
CA HIS A 183 -3.12 5.55 29.64
C HIS A 183 -4.07 6.72 29.38
N THR A 184 -3.94 7.79 30.16
CA THR A 184 -4.78 8.98 30.05
C THR A 184 -3.97 10.17 29.55
N LEU A 185 -4.48 10.81 28.49
CA LEU A 185 -3.95 12.06 27.98
C LEU A 185 -4.86 13.22 28.41
N TRP A 186 -4.32 14.09 29.25
CA TRP A 186 -4.95 15.33 29.66
C TRP A 186 -4.55 16.46 28.72
N LEU A 187 -5.53 17.08 28.06
CA LEU A 187 -5.32 18.22 27.18
C LEU A 187 -5.52 19.53 27.93
N ASP A 188 -4.64 20.50 27.65
CA ASP A 188 -4.82 21.91 28.04
C ASP A 188 -5.88 22.57 27.15
N LEU A 189 -7.11 22.16 27.36
CA LEU A 189 -8.32 22.62 26.71
C LEU A 189 -9.44 22.72 27.75
N PRO A 190 -10.30 23.75 27.68
CA PRO A 190 -11.43 23.86 28.60
C PRO A 190 -12.46 22.75 28.34
N PRO A 191 -13.28 22.37 29.34
CA PRO A 191 -14.32 21.33 29.18
C PRO A 191 -15.29 21.54 28.02
N GLN A 192 -15.53 22.80 27.65
CA GLN A 192 -16.39 23.23 26.55
C GLN A 192 -15.65 23.44 25.22
N ALA A 193 -14.43 22.93 25.07
CA ALA A 193 -13.66 23.04 23.83
C ALA A 193 -14.41 22.38 22.65
N ALA A 194 -14.26 22.96 21.46
CA ALA A 194 -14.90 22.42 20.27
C ALA A 194 -14.27 21.06 19.88
N PRO A 195 -15.05 20.11 19.34
CA PRO A 195 -14.55 18.81 18.88
C PRO A 195 -13.34 18.89 17.95
N GLU A 196 -13.30 19.89 17.05
CA GLU A 196 -12.20 20.12 16.12
C GLU A 196 -10.91 20.53 16.84
N GLN A 197 -11.02 21.36 17.88
CA GLN A 197 -9.87 21.77 18.69
C GLN A 197 -9.28 20.58 19.44
N MET A 198 -10.14 19.73 20.00
CA MET A 198 -9.73 18.50 20.67
C MET A 198 -8.99 17.57 19.72
N ARG A 199 -9.59 17.29 18.56
CA ARG A 199 -9.00 16.47 17.50
C ARG A 199 -7.63 16.98 17.06
N ASP A 200 -7.51 18.27 16.76
CA ASP A 200 -6.27 18.86 16.29
C ASP A 200 -5.17 18.80 17.36
N ARG A 201 -5.53 19.01 18.64
CA ARG A 201 -4.60 18.87 19.78
C ARG A 201 -4.16 17.42 19.98
N VAL A 202 -5.07 16.45 19.90
CA VAL A 202 -4.73 15.02 20.00
C VAL A 202 -3.85 14.60 18.83
N GLN A 203 -4.20 14.98 17.60
CA GLN A 203 -3.38 14.68 16.42
C GLN A 203 -1.97 15.25 16.55
N GLY A 204 -1.86 16.53 16.95
CA GLY A 204 -0.58 17.19 17.14
C GLY A 204 0.27 16.49 18.20
N TRP A 205 -0.34 16.07 19.30
CA TRP A 205 0.34 15.29 20.35
C TRP A 205 0.80 13.91 19.83
N LEU A 206 -0.08 13.16 19.16
CA LEU A 206 0.26 11.85 18.58
C LEU A 206 1.40 11.93 17.58
N GLN A 207 1.45 12.96 16.74
CA GLN A 207 2.55 13.16 15.80
C GLN A 207 3.87 13.48 16.51
N GLN A 208 3.83 14.23 17.61
CA GLN A 208 5.02 14.50 18.42
C GLN A 208 5.54 13.21 19.08
N GLU A 209 4.65 12.40 19.67
CA GLU A 209 5.02 11.12 20.27
C GLU A 209 5.52 10.13 19.23
N ALA A 210 4.87 10.05 18.06
CA ALA A 210 5.34 9.25 16.93
C ALA A 210 6.75 9.65 16.51
N ARG A 211 7.03 10.96 16.36
CA ARG A 211 8.38 11.43 16.01
C ARG A 211 9.41 11.01 17.06
N LYS A 212 9.13 11.24 18.35
CA LYS A 212 10.06 10.88 19.44
C LYS A 212 10.35 9.38 19.42
N LEU A 213 9.29 8.56 19.40
CA LEU A 213 9.42 7.10 19.41
C LEU A 213 10.18 6.60 18.19
N PHE A 214 9.81 7.02 16.99
CA PHE A 214 10.43 6.55 15.75
C PHE A 214 11.91 6.92 15.70
N THR A 215 12.30 8.12 16.15
CA THR A 215 13.72 8.50 16.28
C THR A 215 14.46 7.50 17.17
N THR A 216 13.95 7.26 18.39
CA THR A 216 14.58 6.31 19.32
C THR A 216 14.66 4.90 18.75
N ARG A 217 13.61 4.41 18.07
CA ARG A 217 13.63 3.07 17.46
C ARG A 217 14.62 2.99 16.30
N LEU A 218 14.69 4.01 15.45
CA LEU A 218 15.66 4.07 14.35
C LEU A 218 17.11 4.07 14.85
N GLU A 219 17.38 4.73 15.97
CA GLU A 219 18.72 4.71 16.60
C GLU A 219 19.05 3.31 17.10
N VAL A 220 18.18 2.69 17.90
CA VAL A 220 18.39 1.34 18.47
C VAL A 220 18.62 0.30 17.38
N TYR A 221 17.75 0.24 16.36
CA TYR A 221 17.86 -0.76 15.30
C TYR A 221 18.93 -0.40 14.27
N GLY A 222 19.22 0.89 14.07
CA GLY A 222 20.31 1.35 13.22
C GLY A 222 21.67 0.93 13.76
N GLU A 223 21.87 1.07 15.07
CA GLU A 223 23.08 0.59 15.77
C GLU A 223 23.23 -0.93 15.64
N ARG A 224 22.16 -1.69 15.90
CA ARG A 224 22.17 -3.17 15.76
C ARG A 224 22.52 -3.61 14.34
N LEU A 225 22.01 -2.91 13.34
CA LEU A 225 22.27 -3.23 11.94
C LEU A 225 23.63 -2.68 11.45
N GLY A 226 24.23 -1.74 12.18
CA GLY A 226 25.46 -1.06 11.77
C GLY A 226 25.24 -0.07 10.61
N VAL A 227 24.11 0.63 10.58
CA VAL A 227 23.77 1.63 9.55
C VAL A 227 23.34 2.95 10.18
N ARG A 228 23.37 4.04 9.39
CA ARG A 228 22.83 5.34 9.80
C ARG A 228 21.92 5.88 8.71
N HIS A 229 20.73 6.34 9.13
CA HIS A 229 19.81 7.05 8.26
C HIS A 229 20.18 8.55 8.21
N SER A 230 19.83 9.25 7.12
CA SER A 230 20.20 10.66 6.94
C SER A 230 19.14 11.64 7.48
N ALA A 231 17.87 11.24 7.50
CA ALA A 231 16.78 12.02 8.10
C ALA A 231 15.54 11.16 8.38
N LEU A 232 14.73 11.59 9.36
CA LEU A 232 13.39 11.06 9.62
C LEU A 232 12.30 12.09 9.27
N GLY A 233 11.40 11.72 8.35
CA GLY A 233 10.14 12.43 8.08
C GLY A 233 8.92 11.66 8.57
N LEU A 234 7.90 12.38 9.04
CA LEU A 234 6.57 11.79 9.25
C LEU A 234 5.76 11.88 7.95
N SER A 235 4.94 10.87 7.70
CA SER A 235 3.99 10.82 6.59
C SER A 235 2.58 10.55 7.09
N SER A 236 1.59 10.91 6.28
CA SER A 236 0.16 10.56 6.44
C SER A 236 -0.35 9.77 5.22
N ALA A 237 0.55 9.15 4.45
CA ALA A 237 0.19 8.39 3.25
C ALA A 237 -0.83 7.29 3.56
N THR A 238 -1.79 7.09 2.67
CA THR A 238 -2.86 6.10 2.86
C THR A 238 -2.49 4.71 2.37
N THR A 239 -1.43 4.58 1.57
CA THR A 239 -1.05 3.34 0.88
C THR A 239 0.23 2.71 1.39
N ARG A 240 0.91 3.30 2.38
CA ARG A 240 2.20 2.80 2.88
C ARG A 240 2.47 3.19 4.32
N TRP A 241 3.21 2.31 5.00
CA TRP A 241 3.63 2.49 6.39
C TRP A 241 5.01 3.13 6.53
N GLY A 242 5.87 2.95 5.52
CA GLY A 242 7.20 3.54 5.49
C GLY A 242 7.74 3.72 4.07
N SER A 243 8.93 4.33 3.98
CA SER A 243 9.78 4.33 2.79
C SER A 243 11.20 4.75 3.16
N CYS A 244 12.19 4.17 2.49
CA CYS A 244 13.56 4.63 2.48
C CYS A 244 13.95 5.06 1.07
N SER A 245 14.59 6.22 0.93
CA SER A 245 15.21 6.65 -0.33
C SER A 245 16.69 6.26 -0.39
N ALA A 246 17.26 6.26 -1.59
CA ALA A 246 18.66 5.87 -1.82
C ALA A 246 19.68 6.81 -1.12
N ASP A 247 19.31 8.05 -0.83
CA ASP A 247 20.08 9.01 -0.02
C ASP A 247 19.91 8.80 1.50
N GLY A 248 19.26 7.70 1.89
CA GLY A 248 19.12 7.26 3.28
C GLY A 248 18.05 8.00 4.10
N ARG A 249 17.15 8.75 3.45
CA ARG A 249 16.04 9.41 4.17
C ARG A 249 14.92 8.41 4.39
N ILE A 250 14.50 8.28 5.65
CA ILE A 250 13.41 7.42 6.05
C ILE A 250 12.17 8.28 6.30
N ARG A 251 11.03 7.86 5.76
CA ARG A 251 9.71 8.41 6.14
C ARG A 251 8.85 7.32 6.72
N LEU A 252 8.27 7.57 7.88
CA LEU A 252 7.36 6.65 8.57
C LEU A 252 5.99 7.29 8.72
N ASN A 253 4.94 6.49 8.55
CA ASN A 253 3.58 6.96 8.74
C ASN A 253 3.30 7.16 10.23
N TRP A 254 2.92 8.38 10.64
CA TRP A 254 2.69 8.67 12.06
C TRP A 254 1.58 7.81 12.67
N ARG A 255 0.65 7.34 11.84
CA ARG A 255 -0.43 6.43 12.23
C ARG A 255 0.05 5.08 12.75
N LEU A 256 1.32 4.72 12.58
CA LEU A 256 1.92 3.56 13.25
C LEU A 256 1.81 3.63 14.78
N ILE A 257 1.66 4.83 15.37
CA ILE A 257 1.50 5.02 16.81
C ILE A 257 0.25 4.31 17.38
N HIS A 258 -0.72 3.97 16.54
CA HIS A 258 -1.92 3.23 16.95
C HIS A 258 -1.68 1.72 17.10
N PHE A 259 -0.51 1.21 16.70
CA PHE A 259 -0.17 -0.21 16.77
C PHE A 259 0.69 -0.54 17.98
N PRO A 260 0.72 -1.82 18.43
CA PRO A 260 1.70 -2.28 19.41
C PRO A 260 3.14 -2.01 18.96
N LEU A 261 4.02 -1.78 19.93
CA LEU A 261 5.43 -1.42 19.68
C LEU A 261 6.15 -2.40 18.74
N GLY A 262 5.88 -3.71 18.84
CA GLY A 262 6.49 -4.72 17.95
C GLY A 262 6.18 -4.52 16.47
N VAL A 263 5.00 -3.98 16.14
CA VAL A 263 4.63 -3.65 14.75
C VAL A 263 5.41 -2.43 14.26
N ILE A 264 5.57 -1.43 15.12
CA ILE A 264 6.37 -0.22 14.84
C ILE A 264 7.84 -0.61 14.60
N ASP A 265 8.38 -1.46 15.47
CA ASP A 265 9.75 -1.98 15.38
C ASP A 265 10.00 -2.74 14.10
N TYR A 266 9.05 -3.57 13.66
CA TYR A 266 9.13 -4.25 12.38
C TYR A 266 9.24 -3.28 11.21
N VAL A 267 8.39 -2.25 11.15
CA VAL A 267 8.45 -1.26 10.06
C VAL A 267 9.76 -0.49 10.11
N VAL A 268 10.24 -0.11 11.30
CA VAL A 268 11.56 0.53 11.47
C VAL A 268 12.69 -0.36 10.97
N ALA A 269 12.72 -1.64 11.36
CA ALA A 269 13.71 -2.61 10.91
C ALA A 269 13.66 -2.80 9.39
N HIS A 270 12.46 -2.84 8.81
CA HIS A 270 12.26 -2.91 7.37
C HIS A 270 12.88 -1.72 6.64
N GLU A 271 12.56 -0.50 7.07
CA GLU A 271 13.08 0.70 6.41
C GLU A 271 14.60 0.84 6.57
N LEU A 272 15.17 0.40 7.69
CA LEU A 272 16.62 0.37 7.89
C LEU A 272 17.31 -0.69 7.02
N ALA A 273 16.68 -1.85 6.79
CA ALA A 273 17.22 -2.89 5.93
C ALA A 273 17.41 -2.42 4.48
N HIS A 274 16.56 -1.50 4.01
CA HIS A 274 16.73 -0.86 2.70
C HIS A 274 18.06 -0.14 2.55
N LEU A 275 18.66 0.37 3.64
CA LEU A 275 19.99 1.00 3.59
C LEU A 275 21.11 0.02 3.20
N LYS A 276 20.89 -1.29 3.34
CA LYS A 276 21.84 -2.34 2.91
C LYS A 276 21.46 -2.99 1.58
N GLU A 277 20.17 -3.20 1.36
CA GLU A 277 19.66 -3.91 0.19
C GLU A 277 18.31 -3.32 -0.19
N MET A 278 18.23 -2.67 -1.35
CA MET A 278 17.00 -1.98 -1.78
C MET A 278 15.91 -2.93 -2.31
N ASN A 279 16.28 -4.17 -2.63
CA ASN A 279 15.35 -5.18 -3.14
C ASN A 279 14.97 -6.18 -2.05
N HIS A 280 13.70 -6.54 -1.91
CA HIS A 280 13.19 -7.50 -0.92
C HIS A 280 13.58 -8.98 -1.15
N GLY A 281 14.78 -9.23 -1.68
CA GLY A 281 15.34 -10.58 -1.86
C GLY A 281 15.85 -11.21 -0.55
N PRO A 282 16.49 -12.39 -0.60
CA PRO A 282 16.94 -13.11 0.59
C PRO A 282 17.86 -12.29 1.50
N ARG A 283 18.75 -11.46 0.93
CA ARG A 283 19.68 -10.61 1.69
C ARG A 283 18.96 -9.53 2.49
N PHE A 284 17.87 -8.98 1.96
CA PHE A 284 17.04 -8.01 2.67
C PHE A 284 16.37 -8.66 3.87
N TRP A 285 15.74 -9.83 3.69
CA TRP A 285 15.07 -10.52 4.80
C TRP A 285 16.04 -11.03 5.86
N GLN A 286 17.26 -11.42 5.47
CA GLN A 286 18.35 -11.70 6.42
C GLN A 286 18.71 -10.46 7.24
N ALA A 287 18.79 -9.28 6.62
CA ALA A 287 19.07 -8.03 7.33
C ALA A 287 17.95 -7.69 8.34
N VAL A 288 16.68 -7.83 7.94
CA VAL A 288 15.53 -7.64 8.86
C VAL A 288 15.60 -8.64 10.03
N ALA A 289 15.73 -9.94 9.73
CA ALA A 289 15.77 -11.00 10.75
C ALA A 289 16.95 -10.86 11.71
N SER A 290 18.08 -10.30 11.26
CA SER A 290 19.26 -10.11 12.13
C SER A 290 19.05 -9.09 13.26
N ILE A 291 18.09 -8.18 13.12
CA ILE A 291 17.83 -7.12 14.10
C ILE A 291 16.45 -7.23 14.75
N PHE A 292 15.51 -7.90 14.09
CA PHE A 292 14.16 -8.16 14.58
C PHE A 292 13.69 -9.57 14.14
N PRO A 293 14.10 -10.63 14.87
CA PRO A 293 13.82 -12.02 14.50
C PRO A 293 12.32 -12.36 14.42
N GLU A 294 11.48 -11.69 15.22
CA GLU A 294 10.03 -11.97 15.34
C GLU A 294 9.18 -11.29 14.25
N PHE A 295 9.81 -10.80 13.18
CA PHE A 295 9.19 -9.93 12.16
C PHE A 295 7.97 -10.53 11.46
N GLU A 296 7.86 -11.86 11.37
CA GLU A 296 6.75 -12.53 10.68
C GLU A 296 5.40 -12.22 11.36
N SER A 297 5.35 -12.30 12.69
CA SER A 297 4.15 -12.02 13.48
C SER A 297 3.68 -10.55 13.34
N ALA A 298 4.64 -9.62 13.37
CA ALA A 298 4.39 -8.20 13.21
C ALA A 298 3.92 -7.86 11.79
N ARG A 299 4.53 -8.51 10.78
CA ARG A 299 4.14 -8.40 9.37
C ARG A 299 2.71 -8.86 9.14
N ASP A 300 2.30 -9.96 9.76
CA ASP A 300 0.94 -10.48 9.60
C ASP A 300 -0.10 -9.64 10.35
N THR A 301 0.28 -9.05 11.49
CA THR A 301 -0.53 -8.02 12.17
C THR A 301 -0.76 -6.81 11.26
N LEU A 302 0.28 -6.33 10.58
CA LEU A 302 0.19 -5.16 9.69
C LEU A 302 -0.64 -5.45 8.42
N LYS A 303 -0.55 -6.66 7.86
CA LYS A 303 -1.38 -7.09 6.72
C LYS A 303 -2.85 -7.23 7.09
N SER A 304 -3.11 -7.69 8.32
CA SER A 304 -4.48 -7.86 8.81
C SER A 304 -5.13 -6.54 9.19
N HIS A 305 -4.36 -5.49 9.51
CA HIS A 305 -4.87 -4.18 9.93
C HIS A 305 -4.54 -3.09 8.91
N ALA A 306 -5.48 -2.86 7.99
CA ALA A 306 -5.31 -1.83 6.99
C ALA A 306 -5.51 -0.41 7.59
N PRO A 307 -4.85 0.66 7.08
CA PRO A 307 -4.93 2.02 7.60
C PRO A 307 -6.34 2.56 7.78
N GLU A 308 -7.30 2.07 6.99
CA GLU A 308 -8.71 2.36 7.13
C GLU A 308 -9.29 1.95 8.50
N TRP A 309 -8.65 1.04 9.24
CA TRP A 309 -9.12 0.58 10.56
C TRP A 309 -8.64 1.49 11.70
N LEU A 310 -7.95 2.57 11.37
CA LEU A 310 -7.46 3.53 12.33
C LEU A 310 -8.43 4.68 12.53
N PRO A 311 -8.36 5.37 13.69
CA PRO A 311 -9.12 6.59 13.93
C PRO A 311 -9.02 7.59 12.76
N GLU A 312 -10.17 8.07 12.30
CA GLU A 312 -10.24 9.23 11.42
C GLU A 312 -10.01 10.51 12.24
N PHE A 313 -9.11 11.34 11.75
CA PHE A 313 -8.80 12.69 12.22
C PHE A 313 -9.06 13.66 11.07
#